data_AF-A0A967RME7-F1
#
_entry.id   AF-A0A967RME7-F1
#
_cell.length_a   1.000
_cell.length_b   1.000
_cell.length_c   1.000
_cell.angle_alpha   90.00
_cell.angle_beta   90.00
_cell.angle_gamma   90.00
#
_symmetry.space_group_name_H-M   'P 1'
#
loop_
_entity.id
_entity.type
_entity.pdbx_description
1 polymer ?
#
loop_
_entity_poly.entity_id
_entity_poly.type
_entity_poly.pdbx_seq_one_letter_code
_entity_poly.pdbx_strand_id
1 'polypeptide(L)'
;MHKHALLTMMALLMCGCQGGGKSDSTKKSAKKTNLQNLPNSPVLTVADETITSDEIITASLELMRPVAQNTDYENFKNQVKPQLKEMIIARVSNILLYQEAKKNTREGVDKLLERPAEAEIRKFIMEFGGDYAKAEDALKKQGMDWAGFKEYQKKMLLTEYYLGSLLPRKAPITYSELLACYNQMKEESFAILAAVKFQLIDIEPAKLLITDPNQDQLEQARNLANELLKQIKAGRSFPEVAKEHRGVSFAAHSKPVQPDSLRYSILADQAQKLEPGEISEPIETTQQDHIFIMKLQEKHPKGYEPLEKVQRQVEAKIISDRRKVAQDKILTRLRQQSENEISDEFIEFCLQKIYEKSMA
;
A
#
# COMPACT_ATOMS: atom_id res chain seq x y z
N MET A 1 -0.16 -6.88 -17.83
CA MET A 1 -1.33 -6.11 -18.32
C MET A 1 -2.54 -6.42 -17.44
N HIS A 2 -2.66 -5.77 -16.28
CA HIS A 2 -3.87 -5.77 -15.48
C HIS A 2 -4.16 -4.32 -15.09
N LYS A 3 -5.30 -3.83 -15.57
CA LYS A 3 -5.81 -2.47 -15.43
C LYS A 3 -6.42 -2.36 -14.03
N HIS A 4 -5.72 -1.73 -13.10
CA HIS A 4 -6.38 -1.07 -11.98
C HIS A 4 -6.62 0.38 -12.38
N ALA A 5 -7.86 0.64 -12.77
CA ALA A 5 -8.39 1.99 -12.89
C ALA A 5 -8.26 2.63 -11.50
N LEU A 6 -7.51 3.73 -11.45
CA LEU A 6 -7.35 4.56 -10.28
C LEU A 6 -8.74 5.09 -9.94
N LEU A 7 -9.33 4.55 -8.87
CA LEU A 7 -10.54 5.07 -8.26
C LEU A 7 -10.17 6.48 -7.75
N THR A 8 -10.53 7.53 -8.48
CA THR A 8 -10.53 8.91 -7.96
C THR A 8 -11.73 9.05 -7.01
N MET A 9 -11.74 8.21 -5.99
CA MET A 9 -12.52 8.40 -4.79
C MET A 9 -11.99 9.69 -4.17
N MET A 10 -12.86 10.69 -4.15
CA MET A 10 -12.73 11.89 -3.32
C MET A 10 -12.12 11.49 -1.96
N ALA A 11 -10.83 11.76 -1.80
CA ALA A 11 -10.07 11.30 -0.65
C ALA A 11 -10.51 12.11 0.57
N LEU A 12 -11.48 11.57 1.29
CA LEU A 12 -11.54 11.67 2.75
C LEU A 12 -10.19 11.15 3.27
N LEU A 13 -9.29 12.08 3.58
CA LEU A 13 -8.02 11.79 4.25
C LEU A 13 -8.30 11.35 5.69
N MET A 14 -8.59 10.07 5.87
CA MET A 14 -8.46 9.39 7.16
C MET A 14 -6.99 8.98 7.33
N CYS A 15 -6.24 9.75 8.10
CA CYS A 15 -5.00 9.30 8.72
C CYS A 15 -5.10 9.55 10.22
N GLY A 16 -5.37 8.49 10.97
CA GLY A 16 -5.17 8.47 12.40
C GLY A 16 -3.68 8.39 12.74
N CYS A 17 -3.23 9.23 13.66
CA CYS A 17 -2.08 8.97 14.51
C CYS A 17 -2.35 9.57 15.89
N GLN A 18 -2.27 8.70 16.88
CA GLN A 18 -2.38 8.94 18.32
C GLN A 18 -1.01 9.39 18.85
N GLY A 19 -0.96 10.38 19.75
CA GLY A 19 0.26 10.73 20.50
C GLY A 19 0.36 12.21 20.88
N GLY A 20 0.19 12.51 22.16
CA GLY A 20 0.12 13.86 22.71
C GLY A 20 1.46 14.58 22.91
N GLY A 21 1.35 15.88 23.21
CA GLY A 21 2.45 16.73 23.67
C GLY A 21 2.07 18.21 23.59
N LYS A 22 1.72 18.82 24.73
CA LYS A 22 1.53 20.26 24.88
C LYS A 22 2.84 21.01 24.63
N SER A 23 2.79 22.14 23.91
CA SER A 23 3.48 23.35 24.35
C SER A 23 2.81 24.60 23.80
N ASP A 24 2.94 25.65 24.59
CA ASP A 24 2.20 26.90 24.61
C ASP A 24 2.98 28.04 23.92
N SER A 25 2.27 29.14 23.69
CA SER A 25 2.72 30.52 23.46
C SER A 25 2.70 31.09 22.02
N THR A 26 1.62 31.83 21.75
CA THR A 26 1.52 33.25 21.29
C THR A 26 2.31 33.73 20.05
N LYS A 27 1.80 34.58 19.13
CA LYS A 27 0.72 35.60 19.16
C LYS A 27 0.40 36.08 17.72
N LYS A 28 -0.88 36.45 17.49
CA LYS A 28 -1.43 37.45 16.55
C LYS A 28 -1.37 37.19 15.02
N SER A 29 -2.54 36.85 14.45
CA SER A 29 -3.34 37.82 13.68
C SER A 29 -4.80 37.38 13.70
N ALA A 30 -5.62 38.03 14.53
CA ALA A 30 -7.05 37.77 14.60
C ALA A 30 -7.74 38.63 13.53
N LYS A 31 -8.16 38.00 12.43
CA LYS A 31 -9.30 38.46 11.66
C LYS A 31 -10.43 37.50 12.02
N LYS A 32 -11.27 37.88 13.00
CA LYS A 32 -12.52 37.16 13.26
C LYS A 32 -13.37 37.30 12.00
N THR A 33 -13.62 36.19 11.32
CA THR A 33 -14.41 36.18 10.11
C THR A 33 -15.89 36.33 10.48
N ASN A 34 -16.54 37.32 9.87
CA ASN A 34 -17.83 37.84 10.26
C ASN A 34 -18.93 36.91 9.69
N LEU A 35 -19.75 36.33 10.56
CA LEU A 35 -20.96 35.59 10.18
C LEU A 35 -21.92 36.59 9.52
N GLN A 36 -21.99 36.61 8.19
CA GLN A 36 -23.01 37.44 7.51
C GLN A 36 -24.34 36.69 7.55
N ASN A 37 -25.25 37.18 8.40
CA ASN A 37 -26.57 36.61 8.63
C ASN A 37 -27.52 36.91 7.46
N LEU A 38 -27.82 35.90 6.65
CA LEU A 38 -29.17 35.74 6.08
C LEU A 38 -29.94 34.83 7.04
N PRO A 39 -31.16 35.18 7.48
CA PRO A 39 -31.77 34.62 8.69
C PRO A 39 -32.01 33.10 8.72
N ASN A 40 -31.75 32.35 7.64
CA ASN A 40 -31.98 30.90 7.55
C ASN A 40 -30.81 30.05 7.00
N SER A 41 -29.69 30.65 6.55
CA SER A 41 -28.57 29.90 5.97
C SER A 41 -27.23 30.55 6.34
N PRO A 42 -26.54 30.10 7.41
CA PRO A 42 -25.22 30.62 7.75
C PRO A 42 -24.21 30.29 6.65
N VAL A 43 -23.20 31.15 6.53
CA VAL A 43 -22.11 31.02 5.58
C VAL A 43 -20.76 31.18 6.28
N LEU A 44 -19.77 30.46 5.80
CA LEU A 44 -18.38 30.58 6.20
C LEU A 44 -17.60 31.28 5.10
N THR A 45 -17.13 32.50 5.35
CA THR A 45 -16.25 33.21 4.42
C THR A 45 -14.80 32.81 4.69
N VAL A 46 -14.06 32.42 3.66
CA VAL A 46 -12.65 32.06 3.74
C VAL A 46 -11.91 32.78 2.62
N ALA A 47 -11.08 33.75 2.98
CA ALA A 47 -10.45 34.67 2.02
C ALA A 47 -11.49 35.39 1.13
N ASP A 48 -11.52 35.14 -0.18
CA ASP A 48 -12.46 35.67 -1.18
C ASP A 48 -13.54 34.65 -1.58
N GLU A 49 -13.60 33.48 -0.93
CA GLU A 49 -14.60 32.45 -1.20
C GLU A 49 -15.60 32.31 -0.04
N THR A 50 -16.81 31.84 -0.36
CA THR A 50 -17.88 31.60 0.61
C THR A 50 -18.30 30.14 0.53
N ILE A 51 -18.35 29.48 1.68
CA ILE A 51 -18.91 28.14 1.84
C ILE A 51 -20.29 28.29 2.47
N THR A 52 -21.33 27.85 1.77
CA THR A 52 -22.69 27.89 2.31
C THR A 52 -22.98 26.65 3.15
N SER A 53 -23.84 26.79 4.16
CA SER A 53 -24.33 25.64 4.92
C SER A 53 -25.08 24.64 4.03
N ASP A 54 -25.84 25.12 3.04
CA ASP A 54 -26.58 24.27 2.08
C ASP A 54 -25.65 23.38 1.24
N GLU A 55 -24.48 23.89 0.81
CA GLU A 55 -23.46 23.09 0.12
C GLU A 55 -22.94 21.95 1.01
N ILE A 56 -22.67 22.23 2.28
CA ILE A 56 -22.19 21.24 3.24
C ILE A 56 -23.27 20.21 3.54
N ILE A 57 -24.49 20.66 3.84
CA ILE A 57 -25.64 19.80 4.13
C ILE A 57 -25.91 18.85 2.96
N THR A 58 -26.00 19.39 1.73
CA THR A 58 -26.29 18.60 0.52
C THR A 58 -25.23 17.55 0.26
N ALA A 59 -23.95 17.94 0.36
CA ALA A 59 -22.84 17.03 0.10
C ALA A 59 -22.68 15.93 1.18
N SER A 60 -23.22 16.16 2.38
CA SER A 60 -23.16 15.22 3.49
C SER A 60 -24.41 14.35 3.68
N LEU A 61 -25.55 14.75 3.10
CA LEU A 61 -26.86 14.18 3.41
C LEU A 61 -26.95 12.67 3.15
N GLU A 62 -26.58 12.22 1.96
CA GLU A 62 -26.67 10.80 1.59
C GLU A 62 -25.78 9.92 2.47
N LEU A 63 -24.59 10.41 2.84
CA LEU A 63 -23.63 9.67 3.66
C LEU A 63 -24.12 9.54 5.11
N MET A 64 -24.77 10.57 5.64
CA MET A 64 -25.13 10.68 7.06
C MET A 64 -26.56 10.23 7.36
N ARG A 65 -27.43 10.15 6.34
CA ARG A 65 -28.84 9.74 6.48
C ARG A 65 -29.02 8.40 7.22
N PRO A 66 -28.24 7.33 6.95
CA PRO A 66 -28.41 6.07 7.68
C PRO A 66 -28.16 6.20 9.18
N VAL A 67 -27.22 7.05 9.60
CA VAL A 67 -26.96 7.29 11.03
C VAL A 67 -28.13 8.05 11.66
N ALA A 68 -28.63 9.09 10.99
CA ALA A 68 -29.76 9.88 11.47
C ALA A 68 -31.03 9.05 11.66
N GLN A 69 -31.32 8.13 10.73
CA GLN A 69 -32.53 7.30 10.79
C GLN A 69 -32.52 6.22 11.88
N ASN A 70 -31.34 5.87 12.41
CA ASN A 70 -31.16 4.77 13.36
C ASN A 70 -30.78 5.25 14.78
N THR A 71 -30.65 6.56 15.00
CA THR A 71 -30.20 7.12 16.28
C THR A 71 -31.01 8.37 16.64
N ASP A 72 -31.10 8.68 17.93
CA ASP A 72 -31.58 10.01 18.35
C ASP A 72 -30.58 11.11 17.98
N TYR A 73 -31.00 12.36 18.08
CA TYR A 73 -30.19 13.51 17.68
C TYR A 73 -28.84 13.61 18.43
N GLU A 74 -28.80 13.30 19.74
CA GLU A 74 -27.56 13.39 20.52
C GLU A 74 -26.55 12.33 20.10
N ASN A 75 -27.03 11.10 19.88
CA ASN A 75 -26.20 10.01 19.37
C ASN A 75 -25.75 10.25 17.92
N PHE A 76 -26.63 10.77 17.06
CA PHE A 76 -26.30 11.21 15.71
C PHE A 76 -25.18 12.26 15.74
N LYS A 77 -25.37 13.32 16.53
CA LYS A 77 -24.40 14.42 16.68
C LYS A 77 -23.03 13.90 17.12
N ASN A 78 -22.98 13.02 18.13
CA ASN A 78 -21.71 12.47 18.61
C ASN A 78 -20.97 11.63 17.56
N GLN A 79 -21.69 10.89 16.72
CA GLN A 79 -21.09 10.06 15.67
C GLN A 79 -20.68 10.88 14.44
N VAL A 80 -21.47 11.88 14.08
CA VAL A 80 -21.32 12.61 12.81
C VAL A 80 -20.45 13.86 12.93
N LYS A 81 -20.47 14.55 14.08
CA LYS A 81 -19.72 15.80 14.29
C LYS A 81 -18.23 15.69 13.91
N PRO A 82 -17.48 14.63 14.28
CA PRO A 82 -16.09 14.50 13.86
C PRO A 82 -15.92 14.46 12.34
N GLN A 83 -16.74 13.65 11.65
CA GLN A 83 -16.66 13.49 10.20
C GLN A 83 -17.05 14.77 9.45
N LEU A 84 -18.12 15.43 9.89
CA LEU A 84 -18.56 16.70 9.33
C LEU A 84 -17.50 17.79 9.53
N LYS A 85 -16.89 17.84 10.71
CA LYS A 85 -15.79 18.78 11.00
C LYS A 85 -14.59 18.54 10.09
N GLU A 86 -14.17 17.30 9.89
CA GLU A 86 -13.08 16.96 8.95
C GLU A 86 -13.40 17.38 7.51
N MET A 87 -14.65 17.18 7.06
CA MET A 87 -15.09 17.59 5.73
C MET A 87 -15.02 19.12 5.55
N ILE A 88 -15.46 19.89 6.55
CA ILE A 88 -15.39 21.36 6.51
C ILE A 88 -13.92 21.81 6.55
N ILE A 89 -13.09 21.24 7.45
CA ILE A 89 -11.65 21.51 7.53
C ILE A 89 -10.97 21.28 6.17
N ALA A 90 -11.27 20.17 5.50
CA ALA A 90 -10.70 19.86 4.19
C ALA A 90 -11.10 20.91 3.14
N ARG A 91 -12.38 21.34 3.12
CA ARG A 91 -12.86 22.37 2.19
C ARG A 91 -12.18 23.72 2.42
N VAL A 92 -12.09 24.15 3.67
CA VAL A 92 -11.38 25.38 4.05
C VAL A 92 -9.89 25.29 3.70
N SER A 93 -9.25 24.16 3.98
CA SER A 93 -7.83 23.93 3.68
C SER A 93 -7.55 24.04 2.17
N ASN A 94 -8.44 23.51 1.33
CA ASN A 94 -8.32 23.59 -0.12
C ASN A 94 -8.48 25.03 -0.63
N ILE A 95 -9.41 25.80 -0.07
CA ILE A 95 -9.56 27.23 -0.40
C ILE A 95 -8.28 27.98 -0.01
N LEU A 96 -7.78 27.78 1.21
CA LEU A 96 -6.55 28.43 1.68
C LEU A 96 -5.34 28.07 0.79
N LEU A 97 -5.22 26.79 0.40
CA LEU A 97 -4.17 26.34 -0.51
C LEU A 97 -4.27 27.01 -1.88
N TYR A 98 -5.48 27.06 -2.45
CA TYR A 98 -5.72 27.73 -3.74
C TYR A 98 -5.38 29.22 -3.67
N GLN A 99 -5.74 29.90 -2.58
CA GLN A 99 -5.41 31.30 -2.39
C GLN A 99 -3.91 31.54 -2.28
N GLU A 100 -3.21 30.66 -1.56
CA GLU A 100 -1.76 30.73 -1.48
C GLU A 100 -1.11 30.48 -2.85
N ALA A 101 -1.60 29.49 -3.60
CA ALA A 101 -1.14 29.21 -4.95
C ALA A 101 -1.35 30.41 -5.88
N LYS A 102 -2.56 30.97 -5.92
CA LYS A 102 -2.93 32.15 -6.72
C LYS A 102 -2.01 33.34 -6.41
N LYS A 103 -1.74 33.63 -5.13
CA LYS A 103 -0.84 34.73 -4.72
C LYS A 103 0.62 34.53 -5.14
N ASN A 104 1.08 33.29 -5.24
CA ASN A 104 2.47 32.95 -5.54
C ASN A 104 2.70 32.55 -7.00
N THR A 105 1.70 32.68 -7.87
CA THR A 105 1.80 32.35 -9.30
C THR A 105 1.88 33.60 -10.15
N ARG A 106 2.55 33.48 -11.31
CA ARG A 106 2.70 34.60 -12.25
C ARG A 106 1.34 34.93 -12.88
N GLU A 107 1.16 36.21 -13.20
CA GLU A 107 0.03 36.66 -14.01
C GLU A 107 -0.07 35.88 -15.34
N GLY A 108 -1.29 35.48 -15.71
CA GLY A 108 -1.56 34.71 -16.93
C GLY A 108 -1.45 33.18 -16.81
N VAL A 109 -1.13 32.64 -15.63
CA VAL A 109 -1.13 31.18 -15.39
C VAL A 109 -2.50 30.54 -15.68
N ASP A 110 -3.60 31.26 -15.45
CA ASP A 110 -4.96 30.78 -15.73
C ASP A 110 -5.14 30.27 -17.17
N LYS A 111 -4.59 31.01 -18.15
CA LYS A 111 -4.62 30.62 -19.57
C LYS A 111 -3.83 29.34 -19.86
N LEU A 112 -2.80 29.05 -19.07
CA LEU A 112 -1.99 27.83 -19.20
C LEU A 112 -2.73 26.60 -18.68
N LEU A 113 -3.73 26.80 -17.79
CA LEU A 113 -4.51 25.72 -17.18
C LEU A 113 -5.72 25.32 -18.01
N GLU A 114 -6.12 26.10 -19.01
CA GLU A 114 -7.26 25.81 -19.89
C GLU A 114 -7.19 24.42 -20.53
N ARG A 115 -6.09 24.12 -21.24
CA ARG A 115 -5.92 22.83 -21.93
C ARG A 115 -5.81 21.65 -20.95
N PRO A 116 -5.03 21.73 -19.86
CA PRO A 116 -5.06 20.71 -18.81
C PRO A 116 -6.45 20.47 -18.21
N ALA A 117 -7.20 21.52 -17.90
CA ALA A 117 -8.55 21.38 -17.33
C ALA A 117 -9.52 20.70 -18.32
N GLU A 118 -9.44 21.03 -19.61
CA GLU A 118 -10.20 20.31 -20.64
C GLU A 118 -9.81 18.83 -20.76
N ALA A 119 -8.55 18.49 -20.50
CA ALA A 119 -8.13 17.10 -20.45
C ALA A 119 -8.75 16.36 -19.26
N GLU A 120 -8.88 17.01 -18.10
CA GLU A 120 -9.57 16.44 -16.95
C GLU A 120 -11.07 16.24 -17.19
N ILE A 121 -11.73 17.17 -17.90
CA ILE A 121 -13.12 16.98 -18.36
C ILE A 121 -13.25 15.72 -19.21
N ARG A 122 -12.36 15.54 -20.19
CA ARG A 122 -12.38 14.34 -21.04
C ARG A 122 -12.13 13.08 -20.23
N LYS A 123 -11.20 13.09 -19.28
CA LYS A 123 -10.95 11.94 -18.39
C LYS A 123 -12.19 11.61 -17.56
N PHE A 124 -12.84 12.61 -16.98
CA PHE A 124 -14.07 12.42 -16.21
C PHE A 124 -15.18 11.79 -17.07
N ILE A 125 -15.40 12.26 -18.29
CA ILE A 125 -16.37 11.64 -19.22
C ILE A 125 -16.01 10.18 -19.53
N MET A 126 -14.71 9.87 -19.67
CA MET A 126 -14.24 8.50 -19.89
C MET A 126 -14.48 7.58 -18.69
N GLU A 127 -14.52 8.09 -17.46
CA GLU A 127 -14.90 7.30 -16.27
C GLU A 127 -16.34 6.79 -16.36
N PHE A 128 -17.21 7.50 -17.10
CA PHE A 128 -18.57 7.09 -17.43
C PHE A 128 -18.67 6.34 -18.78
N GLY A 129 -17.57 5.76 -19.25
CA GLY A 129 -17.52 5.01 -20.50
C GLY A 129 -17.68 5.89 -21.75
N GLY A 130 -17.43 7.20 -21.63
CA GLY A 130 -17.65 8.15 -22.72
C GLY A 130 -19.07 8.73 -22.78
N ASP A 131 -19.95 8.34 -21.85
CA ASP A 131 -21.35 8.78 -21.83
C ASP A 131 -21.47 10.18 -21.20
N TYR A 132 -21.58 11.20 -22.07
CA TYR A 132 -21.64 12.60 -21.65
C TYR A 132 -22.85 12.91 -20.77
N ALA A 133 -24.02 12.36 -21.09
CA ALA A 133 -25.26 12.64 -20.35
C ALA A 133 -25.17 12.07 -18.92
N LYS A 134 -24.63 10.86 -18.75
CA LYS A 134 -24.41 10.29 -17.42
C LYS A 134 -23.37 11.07 -16.61
N ALA A 135 -22.30 11.52 -17.26
CA ALA A 135 -21.30 12.37 -16.60
C ALA A 135 -21.89 13.72 -16.18
N GLU A 136 -22.73 14.33 -17.01
CA GLU A 136 -23.43 15.59 -16.68
C GLU A 136 -24.43 15.40 -15.53
N ASP A 137 -25.21 14.30 -15.53
CA ASP A 137 -26.10 13.97 -14.42
C ASP A 137 -25.35 13.76 -13.10
N ALA A 138 -24.14 13.18 -13.15
CA ALA A 138 -23.28 13.05 -11.99
C ALA A 138 -22.79 14.41 -11.45
N LEU A 139 -22.42 15.35 -12.34
CA LEU A 139 -22.05 16.71 -11.94
C LEU A 139 -23.24 17.48 -11.34
N LYS A 140 -24.43 17.35 -11.94
CA LYS A 140 -25.66 17.99 -11.42
C LYS A 140 -26.01 17.51 -10.03
N LYS A 141 -25.83 16.22 -9.73
CA LYS A 141 -26.00 15.67 -8.37
C LYS A 141 -25.03 16.27 -7.36
N GLN A 142 -23.89 16.77 -7.82
CA GLN A 142 -22.89 17.48 -7.02
C GLN A 142 -23.08 19.01 -7.04
N GLY A 143 -24.15 19.51 -7.68
CA GLY A 143 -24.43 20.94 -7.78
C GLY A 143 -23.52 21.69 -8.75
N MET A 144 -22.90 21.00 -9.71
CA MET A 144 -21.98 21.59 -10.69
C MET A 144 -22.48 21.41 -12.12
N ASP A 145 -22.13 22.37 -12.97
CA ASP A 145 -22.20 22.26 -14.42
C ASP A 145 -20.79 22.09 -15.02
N TRP A 146 -20.69 21.96 -16.34
CA TRP A 146 -19.39 21.79 -16.99
C TRP A 146 -18.46 23.00 -16.85
N ALA A 147 -19.02 24.21 -16.79
CA ALA A 147 -18.24 25.43 -16.60
C ALA A 147 -17.64 25.47 -15.19
N GLY A 148 -18.46 25.23 -14.18
CA GLY A 148 -18.05 25.12 -12.79
C GLY A 148 -17.06 23.99 -12.57
N PHE A 149 -17.26 22.83 -13.20
CA PHE A 149 -16.32 21.72 -13.13
C PHE A 149 -14.97 22.08 -13.77
N LYS A 150 -14.97 22.76 -14.93
CA LYS A 150 -13.72 23.24 -15.56
C LYS A 150 -12.95 24.18 -14.66
N GLU A 151 -13.63 25.16 -14.06
CA GLU A 151 -13.02 26.10 -13.13
C GLU A 151 -12.52 25.40 -11.86
N TYR A 152 -13.27 24.44 -11.33
CA TYR A 152 -12.81 23.59 -10.23
C TYR A 152 -11.51 22.84 -10.58
N GLN A 153 -11.44 22.22 -11.76
CA GLN A 153 -10.23 21.55 -12.23
C GLN A 153 -9.05 22.51 -12.39
N LYS A 154 -9.28 23.74 -12.88
CA LYS A 154 -8.22 24.78 -12.94
C LYS A 154 -7.69 25.11 -11.54
N LYS A 155 -8.57 25.28 -10.54
CA LYS A 155 -8.15 25.51 -9.15
C LYS A 155 -7.28 24.35 -8.64
N MET A 156 -7.72 23.11 -8.85
CA MET A 156 -6.97 21.92 -8.42
C MET A 156 -5.60 21.82 -9.07
N LEU A 157 -5.51 22.03 -10.38
CA LEU A 157 -4.24 22.00 -11.13
C LEU A 157 -3.28 23.11 -10.67
N LEU A 158 -3.79 24.30 -10.37
CA LEU A 158 -2.98 25.40 -9.82
C LEU A 158 -2.39 25.02 -8.46
N THR A 159 -3.20 24.41 -7.58
CA THR A 159 -2.73 23.96 -6.27
C THR A 159 -1.69 22.85 -6.37
N GLU A 160 -1.88 21.89 -7.28
CA GLU A 160 -0.92 20.81 -7.51
C GLU A 160 0.42 21.35 -8.03
N TYR A 161 0.37 22.25 -9.02
CA TYR A 161 1.56 22.92 -9.54
C TYR A 161 2.30 23.71 -8.45
N TYR A 162 1.55 24.47 -7.65
CA TYR A 162 2.10 25.25 -6.56
C TYR A 162 2.73 24.36 -5.48
N LEU A 163 2.04 23.33 -5.02
CA LEU A 163 2.60 22.35 -4.09
C LEU A 163 3.89 21.76 -4.63
N GLY A 164 3.90 21.34 -5.90
CA GLY A 164 5.09 20.83 -6.58
C GLY A 164 6.26 21.83 -6.59
N SER A 165 5.97 23.13 -6.72
CA SER A 165 6.97 24.20 -6.69
C SER A 165 7.55 24.48 -5.29
N LEU A 166 6.78 24.20 -4.23
CA LEU A 166 7.22 24.32 -2.84
C LEU A 166 8.06 23.14 -2.37
N LEU A 167 7.99 22.00 -3.06
CA LEU A 167 8.78 20.83 -2.68
C LEU A 167 10.27 21.15 -2.82
N PRO A 168 11.10 20.69 -1.86
CA PRO A 168 12.53 20.95 -1.89
C PRO A 168 13.10 20.60 -3.27
N ARG A 169 13.87 21.54 -3.85
CA ARG A 169 14.75 21.21 -4.98
C ARG A 169 15.58 20.00 -4.57
N LYS A 170 15.84 19.07 -5.51
CA LYS A 170 16.55 17.80 -5.25
C LYS A 170 17.85 18.07 -4.49
N ALA A 171 17.79 18.05 -3.16
CA ALA A 171 18.97 18.06 -2.33
C ALA A 171 19.75 16.78 -2.68
N PRO A 172 21.08 16.86 -2.83
CA PRO A 172 21.87 15.66 -3.08
C PRO A 172 21.51 14.57 -2.06
N ILE A 173 21.39 13.33 -2.53
CA ILE A 173 21.20 12.18 -1.66
C ILE A 173 22.59 11.78 -1.18
N THR A 174 22.79 11.78 0.12
CA THR A 174 24.05 11.33 0.72
C THR A 174 24.12 9.81 0.77
N TYR A 175 25.33 9.24 0.78
CA TYR A 175 25.50 7.79 0.92
C TYR A 175 24.90 7.25 2.22
N SER A 176 24.97 8.01 3.32
CA SER A 176 24.37 7.62 4.61
C SER A 176 22.85 7.52 4.53
N GLU A 177 22.18 8.47 3.87
CA GLU A 177 20.72 8.40 3.64
C GLU A 177 20.34 7.22 2.76
N LEU A 178 21.16 6.96 1.73
CA LEU A 178 20.96 5.84 0.82
C LEU A 178 21.08 4.50 1.54
N LEU A 179 22.12 4.33 2.36
CA LEU A 179 22.32 3.13 3.17
C LEU A 179 21.23 2.98 4.25
N ALA A 180 20.81 4.06 4.90
CA ALA A 180 19.74 4.04 5.90
C ALA A 180 18.41 3.60 5.27
N CYS A 181 18.04 4.20 4.13
CA CYS A 181 16.81 3.86 3.43
C CYS A 181 16.82 2.41 2.93
N TYR A 182 17.94 1.96 2.32
CA TYR A 182 18.11 0.57 1.91
C TYR A 182 17.92 -0.39 3.09
N ASN A 183 18.59 -0.14 4.22
CA ASN A 183 18.48 -1.00 5.39
C ASN A 183 17.06 -1.05 5.98
N GLN A 184 16.31 0.04 5.88
CA GLN A 184 14.93 0.10 6.34
C GLN A 184 13.98 -0.75 5.48
N MET A 185 14.19 -0.82 4.16
CA MET A 185 13.24 -1.48 3.25
C MET A 185 13.71 -2.84 2.70
N LYS A 186 14.97 -3.23 2.92
CA LYS A 186 15.57 -4.41 2.28
C LYS A 186 14.87 -5.73 2.61
N GLU A 187 14.30 -5.89 3.80
CA GLU A 187 13.58 -7.12 4.16
C GLU A 187 12.32 -7.29 3.30
N GLU A 188 11.59 -6.20 3.08
CA GLU A 188 10.31 -6.21 2.41
C GLU A 188 10.46 -6.15 0.88
N SER A 189 11.45 -5.42 0.40
CA SER A 189 11.57 -5.06 -1.02
C SER A 189 12.71 -5.75 -1.75
N PHE A 190 13.75 -6.19 -1.04
CA PHE A 190 15.00 -6.67 -1.65
C PHE A 190 15.45 -8.03 -1.12
N ALA A 191 14.60 -8.75 -0.38
CA ALA A 191 14.93 -10.06 0.13
C ALA A 191 15.03 -11.09 -1.00
N ILE A 192 16.16 -11.78 -1.03
CA ILE A 192 16.38 -12.96 -1.87
C ILE A 192 16.12 -14.17 -0.99
N LEU A 193 15.08 -14.92 -1.33
CA LEU A 193 14.74 -16.16 -0.62
C LEU A 193 15.77 -17.24 -0.96
N ALA A 194 16.11 -18.05 0.05
CA ALA A 194 16.96 -19.21 -0.18
C ALA A 194 16.29 -20.17 -1.18
N ALA A 195 17.08 -20.73 -2.08
CA ALA A 195 16.59 -21.71 -3.03
C ALA A 195 17.64 -22.78 -3.31
N VAL A 196 17.20 -24.01 -3.48
CA VAL A 196 18.06 -25.16 -3.78
C VAL A 196 17.50 -25.95 -4.95
N LYS A 197 18.40 -26.54 -5.73
CA LYS A 197 18.08 -27.49 -6.79
C LYS A 197 18.82 -28.78 -6.48
N PHE A 198 18.12 -29.91 -6.46
CA PHE A 198 18.71 -31.18 -6.02
C PHE A 198 18.03 -32.38 -6.66
N GLN A 199 18.73 -33.51 -6.60
CA GLN A 199 18.23 -34.84 -6.92
C GLN A 199 18.12 -35.66 -5.63
N LEU A 200 17.14 -36.56 -5.58
CA LEU A 200 16.82 -37.33 -4.40
C LEU A 200 16.57 -38.80 -4.80
N ILE A 201 17.23 -39.72 -4.10
CA ILE A 201 16.74 -41.09 -3.94
C ILE A 201 15.92 -41.12 -2.66
N ASP A 202 14.76 -41.75 -2.71
CA ASP A 202 13.90 -42.05 -1.56
C ASP A 202 13.72 -43.56 -1.45
N ILE A 203 14.12 -44.12 -0.31
CA ILE A 203 13.97 -45.52 0.04
C ILE A 203 12.91 -45.62 1.13
N GLU A 204 11.83 -46.34 0.84
CA GLU A 204 10.73 -46.59 1.76
C GLU A 204 10.88 -48.00 2.36
N PRO A 205 11.37 -48.17 3.60
CA PRO A 205 11.65 -49.48 4.19
C PRO A 205 10.46 -50.43 4.14
N ALA A 206 9.24 -49.92 4.37
CA ALA A 206 7.99 -50.69 4.35
C ALA A 206 7.64 -51.29 2.97
N LYS A 207 8.25 -50.80 1.87
CA LYS A 207 8.03 -51.29 0.50
C LYS A 207 9.14 -52.21 0.00
N LEU A 208 10.18 -52.44 0.80
CA LEU A 208 11.27 -53.35 0.46
C LEU A 208 10.79 -54.81 0.54
N LEU A 209 11.36 -55.65 -0.32
CA LEU A 209 11.13 -57.08 -0.26
C LEU A 209 11.92 -57.65 0.93
N ILE A 210 11.24 -58.39 1.82
CA ILE A 210 11.90 -59.09 2.93
C ILE A 210 12.71 -60.23 2.34
N THR A 211 14.03 -60.08 2.36
CA THR A 211 14.98 -61.09 1.85
C THR A 211 15.50 -62.00 2.95
N ASP A 212 15.52 -61.53 4.20
CA ASP A 212 15.85 -62.31 5.40
C ASP A 212 14.77 -62.08 6.49
N PRO A 213 14.05 -63.12 6.95
CA PRO A 213 13.05 -63.04 8.01
C PRO A 213 13.59 -62.57 9.37
N ASN A 214 14.90 -62.68 9.61
CA ASN A 214 15.54 -62.31 10.87
C ASN A 214 16.13 -60.89 10.85
N GLN A 215 16.15 -60.23 9.70
CA GLN A 215 16.73 -58.90 9.56
C GLN A 215 15.64 -57.83 9.62
N ASP A 216 15.90 -56.80 10.41
CA ASP A 216 15.03 -55.63 10.52
C ASP A 216 14.95 -54.87 9.18
N GLN A 217 13.75 -54.44 8.80
CA GLN A 217 13.52 -53.78 7.50
C GLN A 217 14.27 -52.44 7.39
N LEU A 218 14.47 -51.72 8.51
CA LEU A 218 15.25 -50.49 8.52
C LEU A 218 16.73 -50.79 8.30
N GLU A 219 17.25 -51.86 8.90
CA GLU A 219 18.62 -52.34 8.63
C GLU A 219 18.82 -52.76 7.17
N GLN A 220 17.83 -53.42 6.56
CA GLN A 220 17.85 -53.71 5.12
C GLN A 220 17.89 -52.42 4.28
N ALA A 221 17.07 -51.43 4.64
CA ALA A 221 17.04 -50.14 3.96
C ALA A 221 18.37 -49.37 4.10
N ARG A 222 19.00 -49.39 5.28
CA ARG A 222 20.33 -48.80 5.53
C ARG A 222 21.40 -49.42 4.65
N ASN A 223 21.42 -50.76 4.59
CA ASN A 223 22.38 -51.50 3.76
C ASN A 223 22.18 -51.17 2.28
N LEU A 224 20.93 -51.14 1.83
CA LEU A 224 20.58 -50.73 0.47
C LEU A 224 21.02 -49.29 0.20
N ALA A 225 20.74 -48.34 1.10
CA ALA A 225 21.15 -46.95 0.94
C ALA A 225 22.66 -46.81 0.76
N ASN A 226 23.44 -47.53 1.58
CA ASN A 226 24.89 -47.55 1.49
C ASN A 226 25.39 -48.17 0.17
N GLU A 227 24.71 -49.20 -0.33
CA GLU A 227 25.01 -49.80 -1.63
C GLU A 227 24.73 -48.83 -2.77
N LEU A 228 23.54 -48.24 -2.81
CA LEU A 228 23.15 -47.27 -3.83
C LEU A 228 24.09 -46.06 -3.82
N LEU A 229 24.46 -45.57 -2.65
CA LEU A 229 25.43 -44.48 -2.50
C LEU A 229 26.79 -44.83 -3.12
N LYS A 230 27.29 -46.06 -2.92
CA LYS A 230 28.55 -46.52 -3.55
C LYS A 230 28.43 -46.56 -5.07
N GLN A 231 27.32 -47.07 -5.60
CA GLN A 231 27.08 -47.12 -7.05
C GLN A 231 26.99 -45.72 -7.66
N ILE A 232 26.30 -44.80 -6.99
CA ILE A 232 26.18 -43.41 -7.39
C ILE A 232 27.56 -42.72 -7.36
N LYS A 233 28.34 -42.90 -6.29
CA LYS A 233 29.71 -42.36 -6.18
C LYS A 233 30.65 -42.95 -7.23
N ALA A 234 30.40 -44.18 -7.70
CA ALA A 234 31.12 -44.81 -8.81
C ALA A 234 30.71 -44.30 -10.21
N GLY A 235 29.74 -43.38 -10.29
CA GLY A 235 29.35 -42.69 -11.52
C GLY A 235 28.04 -43.16 -12.14
N ARG A 236 27.31 -44.10 -11.53
CA ARG A 236 25.96 -44.47 -11.99
C ARG A 236 24.98 -43.32 -11.74
N SER A 237 23.97 -43.19 -12.61
CA SER A 237 22.98 -42.11 -12.48
C SER A 237 21.89 -42.46 -11.46
N PHE A 238 21.37 -41.45 -10.76
CA PHE A 238 20.29 -41.61 -9.77
C PHE A 238 19.04 -42.34 -10.33
N PRO A 239 18.53 -42.00 -11.54
CA PRO A 239 17.38 -42.68 -12.11
C PRO A 239 17.63 -44.16 -12.43
N GLU A 240 18.86 -44.52 -12.81
CA GLU A 240 19.22 -45.91 -13.12
C GLU A 240 19.19 -46.75 -11.85
N VAL A 241 19.89 -46.32 -10.80
CA VAL A 241 19.96 -47.07 -9.54
C VAL A 241 18.59 -47.16 -8.86
N ALA A 242 17.73 -46.14 -8.98
CA ALA A 242 16.39 -46.20 -8.39
C ALA A 242 15.48 -47.25 -9.07
N LYS A 243 15.59 -47.44 -10.39
CA LYS A 243 14.72 -48.34 -11.15
C LYS A 243 14.97 -49.82 -10.88
N GLU A 244 16.16 -50.16 -10.38
CA GLU A 244 16.58 -51.54 -10.16
C GLU A 244 16.02 -52.14 -8.85
N HIS A 245 15.50 -51.29 -7.96
CA HIS A 245 15.08 -51.72 -6.63
C HIS A 245 13.62 -51.34 -6.35
N ARG A 246 12.84 -52.31 -5.86
CA ARG A 246 11.47 -52.07 -5.41
C ARG A 246 11.50 -51.30 -4.09
N GLY A 247 10.61 -50.31 -3.92
CA GLY A 247 10.59 -49.45 -2.74
C GLY A 247 11.64 -48.33 -2.77
N VAL A 248 12.33 -48.17 -3.89
CA VAL A 248 13.23 -47.04 -4.16
C VAL A 248 12.61 -46.18 -5.25
N SER A 249 12.61 -44.86 -5.05
CA SER A 249 12.13 -43.90 -6.01
C SER A 249 13.12 -42.77 -6.23
N PHE A 250 13.00 -42.11 -7.38
CA PHE A 250 13.83 -40.98 -7.76
C PHE A 250 12.97 -39.74 -7.95
N ALA A 251 13.39 -38.63 -7.35
CA ALA A 251 12.81 -37.31 -7.56
C ALA A 251 13.88 -36.30 -7.99
N ALA A 252 13.59 -35.51 -9.01
CA ALA A 252 14.43 -34.41 -9.46
C ALA A 252 13.70 -33.07 -9.25
N HIS A 253 14.24 -32.23 -8.37
CA HIS A 253 13.80 -30.85 -8.21
C HIS A 253 14.61 -29.98 -9.19
N SER A 254 14.25 -30.05 -10.47
CA SER A 254 14.96 -29.37 -11.57
C SER A 254 14.75 -27.85 -11.60
N LYS A 255 13.69 -27.36 -10.97
CA LYS A 255 13.46 -25.94 -10.69
C LYS A 255 13.90 -25.64 -9.26
N PRO A 256 14.54 -24.48 -8.98
CA PRO A 256 14.87 -24.09 -7.62
C PRO A 256 13.64 -24.05 -6.72
N VAL A 257 13.73 -24.67 -5.55
CA VAL A 257 12.69 -24.70 -4.52
C VAL A 257 13.21 -24.10 -3.22
N GLN A 258 12.32 -23.50 -2.42
CA GLN A 258 12.70 -22.98 -1.10
C GLN A 258 12.91 -24.15 -0.14
N PRO A 259 14.03 -24.20 0.61
CA PRO A 259 14.27 -25.25 1.60
C PRO A 259 13.10 -25.43 2.59
N ASP A 260 12.50 -24.33 3.04
CA ASP A 260 11.39 -24.35 4.01
C ASP A 260 10.07 -24.93 3.44
N SER A 261 9.98 -25.11 2.11
CA SER A 261 8.83 -25.74 1.46
C SER A 261 8.92 -27.27 1.37
N LEU A 262 10.05 -27.85 1.76
CA LEU A 262 10.26 -29.29 1.71
C LEU A 262 9.45 -30.00 2.80
N ARG A 263 8.82 -31.12 2.44
CA ARG A 263 8.00 -31.93 3.36
C ARG A 263 8.80 -32.41 4.58
N TYR A 264 10.08 -32.74 4.39
CA TYR A 264 10.97 -33.21 5.44
C TYR A 264 12.03 -32.14 5.72
N SER A 265 11.99 -31.53 6.90
CA SER A 265 12.91 -30.46 7.30
C SER A 265 14.38 -30.90 7.30
N ILE A 266 14.64 -32.18 7.59
CA ILE A 266 16.00 -32.74 7.55
C ILE A 266 16.65 -32.62 6.16
N LEU A 267 15.86 -32.60 5.08
CA LEU A 267 16.38 -32.38 3.72
C LEU A 267 16.87 -30.94 3.55
N ALA A 268 16.18 -29.96 4.14
CA ALA A 268 16.61 -28.57 4.14
C ALA A 268 17.93 -28.40 4.91
N ASP A 269 18.03 -29.01 6.10
CA ASP A 269 19.23 -28.99 6.93
C ASP A 269 20.44 -29.60 6.20
N GLN A 270 20.22 -30.69 5.47
CA GLN A 270 21.27 -31.35 4.68
C GLN A 270 21.66 -30.53 3.45
N ALA A 271 20.69 -29.97 2.72
CA ALA A 271 20.97 -29.07 1.59
C ALA A 271 21.76 -27.82 2.02
N GLN A 272 21.61 -27.37 3.28
CA GLN A 272 22.40 -26.26 3.83
C GLN A 272 23.86 -26.65 4.12
N LYS A 273 24.16 -27.92 4.40
CA LYS A 273 25.51 -28.41 4.70
C LYS A 273 26.29 -28.78 3.45
N LEU A 274 25.60 -29.27 2.41
CA LEU A 274 26.21 -29.68 1.15
C LEU A 274 26.67 -28.49 0.31
N GLU A 275 27.72 -28.73 -0.45
CA GLU A 275 28.16 -27.87 -1.55
C GLU A 275 27.57 -28.32 -2.90
N PRO A 276 27.40 -27.40 -3.88
CA PRO A 276 26.91 -27.78 -5.21
C PRO A 276 27.75 -28.88 -5.86
N GLY A 277 27.09 -29.97 -6.28
CA GLY A 277 27.70 -31.17 -6.86
C GLY A 277 27.90 -32.31 -5.86
N GLU A 278 27.86 -32.02 -4.56
CA GLU A 278 28.08 -33.00 -3.49
C GLU A 278 26.87 -33.93 -3.30
N ILE A 279 27.17 -35.14 -2.80
CA ILE A 279 26.19 -36.19 -2.51
C ILE A 279 26.22 -36.47 -1.02
N SER A 280 25.06 -36.43 -0.37
CA SER A 280 24.95 -36.71 1.05
C SER A 280 25.25 -38.16 1.37
N GLU A 281 25.64 -38.41 2.63
CA GLU A 281 25.44 -39.72 3.25
C GLU A 281 23.94 -40.02 3.39
N PRO A 282 23.53 -41.28 3.67
CA PRO A 282 22.12 -41.60 3.83
C PRO A 282 21.47 -40.78 4.95
N ILE A 283 20.35 -40.13 4.62
CA ILE A 283 19.60 -39.23 5.51
C ILE A 283 18.38 -39.99 6.01
N GLU A 284 18.42 -40.40 7.27
CA GLU A 284 17.29 -41.07 7.91
C GLU A 284 16.30 -40.04 8.46
N THR A 285 15.03 -40.22 8.14
CA THR A 285 13.94 -39.43 8.74
C THR A 285 13.75 -39.77 10.22
N THR A 286 13.26 -38.81 11.01
CA THR A 286 12.95 -39.03 12.44
C THR A 286 11.92 -40.13 12.66
N GLN A 287 10.98 -40.30 11.72
CA GLN A 287 9.96 -41.35 11.76
C GLN A 287 10.47 -42.69 11.21
N GLN A 288 11.70 -42.73 10.67
CA GLN A 288 12.34 -43.92 10.10
C GLN A 288 11.52 -44.58 8.97
N ASP A 289 10.60 -43.83 8.36
CA ASP A 289 9.74 -44.25 7.26
C ASP A 289 10.38 -44.01 5.89
N HIS A 290 11.41 -43.17 5.84
CA HIS A 290 12.22 -42.90 4.64
C HIS A 290 13.71 -42.80 4.96
N ILE A 291 14.54 -43.29 4.02
CA ILE A 291 15.98 -43.01 3.94
C ILE A 291 16.25 -42.32 2.60
N PHE A 292 16.84 -41.14 2.66
CA PHE A 292 17.13 -40.35 1.46
C PHE A 292 18.62 -40.34 1.12
N ILE A 293 18.93 -40.22 -0.17
CA ILE A 293 20.26 -39.81 -0.66
C ILE A 293 20.06 -38.57 -1.51
N MET A 294 20.67 -37.45 -1.11
CA MET A 294 20.54 -36.19 -1.82
C MET A 294 21.81 -35.89 -2.62
N LYS A 295 21.66 -35.43 -3.86
CA LYS A 295 22.71 -34.72 -4.58
C LYS A 295 22.32 -33.28 -4.79
N LEU A 296 23.07 -32.36 -4.20
CA LEU A 296 22.84 -30.93 -4.39
C LEU A 296 23.37 -30.51 -5.76
N GLN A 297 22.57 -29.78 -6.53
CA GLN A 297 22.97 -29.26 -7.85
C GLN A 297 23.30 -27.78 -7.80
N GLU A 298 22.42 -26.97 -7.20
CA GLU A 298 22.59 -25.52 -7.08
C GLU A 298 22.08 -25.07 -5.71
N LYS A 299 22.71 -24.03 -5.17
CA LYS A 299 22.40 -23.44 -3.86
C LYS A 299 22.44 -21.92 -3.95
N HIS A 300 21.32 -21.29 -3.65
CA HIS A 300 21.18 -19.85 -3.54
C HIS A 300 20.90 -19.51 -2.07
N PRO A 301 21.85 -18.86 -1.37
CA PRO A 301 21.65 -18.49 0.02
C PRO A 301 20.58 -17.39 0.16
N LYS A 302 19.92 -17.35 1.33
CA LYS A 302 19.11 -16.18 1.71
C LYS A 302 20.02 -14.95 1.74
N GLY A 303 19.52 -13.83 1.23
CA GLY A 303 20.27 -12.58 1.24
C GLY A 303 19.41 -11.40 0.85
N TYR A 304 20.06 -10.33 0.42
CA TYR A 304 19.39 -9.16 -0.13
C TYR A 304 20.03 -8.78 -1.45
N GLU A 305 19.26 -8.18 -2.35
CA GLU A 305 19.83 -7.54 -3.54
C GLU A 305 20.82 -6.45 -3.12
N PRO A 306 22.08 -6.49 -3.61
CA PRO A 306 23.07 -5.49 -3.27
C PRO A 306 22.59 -4.07 -3.61
N LEU A 307 22.96 -3.12 -2.76
CA LEU A 307 22.55 -1.72 -2.88
C LEU A 307 22.86 -1.15 -4.26
N GLU A 308 23.97 -1.53 -4.88
CA GLU A 308 24.40 -1.09 -6.21
C GLU A 308 23.40 -1.49 -7.30
N LYS A 309 22.71 -2.63 -7.14
CA LYS A 309 21.69 -3.10 -8.10
C LYS A 309 20.36 -2.37 -7.93
N VAL A 310 20.03 -1.99 -6.69
CA VAL A 310 18.73 -1.38 -6.35
C VAL A 310 18.80 0.12 -6.07
N GLN A 311 19.95 0.74 -6.26
CA GLN A 311 20.24 2.13 -5.90
C GLN A 311 19.17 3.11 -6.42
N ARG A 312 18.76 2.99 -7.69
CA ARG A 312 17.74 3.85 -8.30
C ARG A 312 16.37 3.76 -7.59
N GLN A 313 16.02 2.56 -7.11
CA GLN A 313 14.75 2.35 -6.40
C GLN A 313 14.81 3.01 -5.02
N VAL A 314 15.94 2.88 -4.32
CA VAL A 314 16.19 3.52 -3.03
C VAL A 314 16.19 5.05 -3.17
N GLU A 315 16.86 5.60 -4.19
CA GLU A 315 16.86 7.04 -4.46
C GLU A 315 15.44 7.57 -4.74
N ALA A 316 14.65 6.84 -5.53
CA ALA A 316 13.26 7.20 -5.82
C ALA A 316 12.42 7.21 -4.53
N LYS A 317 12.62 6.24 -3.64
CA LYS A 317 11.95 6.18 -2.33
C LYS A 317 12.32 7.38 -1.46
N ILE A 318 13.60 7.72 -1.35
CA ILE A 318 14.07 8.89 -0.58
C ILE A 318 13.45 10.19 -1.11
N ILE A 319 13.42 10.37 -2.44
CA ILE A 319 12.80 11.54 -3.05
C ILE A 319 11.30 11.58 -2.73
N SER A 320 10.62 10.45 -2.84
CA SER A 320 9.19 10.34 -2.51
C SER A 320 8.93 10.69 -1.05
N ASP A 321 9.74 10.19 -0.11
CA ASP A 321 9.58 10.45 1.32
C ASP A 321 9.82 11.91 1.66
N ARG A 322 10.88 12.52 1.11
CA ARG A 322 11.15 13.96 1.28
C ARG A 322 9.99 14.81 0.77
N ARG A 323 9.40 14.44 -0.38
CA ARG A 323 8.22 15.12 -0.92
C ARG A 323 7.02 14.96 -0.01
N LYS A 324 6.75 13.74 0.47
CA LYS A 324 5.66 13.46 1.41
C LYS A 324 5.78 14.29 2.69
N VAL A 325 6.95 14.30 3.32
CA VAL A 325 7.21 15.10 4.53
C VAL A 325 6.98 16.60 4.28
N ALA A 326 7.43 17.12 3.13
CA ALA A 326 7.21 18.52 2.78
C ALA A 326 5.72 18.84 2.53
N GLN A 327 4.99 17.95 1.84
CA GLN A 327 3.54 18.08 1.63
C GLN A 327 2.78 18.03 2.96
N ASP A 328 3.08 17.05 3.80
CA ASP A 328 2.44 16.86 5.11
C ASP A 328 2.62 18.10 5.99
N LYS A 329 3.79 18.74 5.95
CA LYS A 329 4.04 20.01 6.66
C LYS A 329 3.13 21.14 6.18
N ILE A 330 2.95 21.28 4.86
CA ILE A 330 2.08 22.31 4.28
C ILE A 330 0.62 22.05 4.65
N LEU A 331 0.15 20.81 4.45
CA LEU A 331 -1.22 20.40 4.75
C LEU A 331 -1.55 20.54 6.24
N THR A 332 -0.62 20.19 7.13
CA THR A 332 -0.79 20.35 8.59
C THR A 332 -0.97 21.82 8.97
N ARG A 333 -0.16 22.73 8.41
CA ARG A 333 -0.32 24.17 8.64
C ARG A 333 -1.68 24.67 8.15
N LEU A 334 -2.09 24.29 6.94
CA LEU A 334 -3.37 24.71 6.35
C LEU A 334 -4.56 24.17 7.15
N ARG A 335 -4.46 22.94 7.66
CA ARG A 335 -5.43 22.36 8.58
C ARG A 335 -5.56 23.18 9.85
N GLN A 336 -4.46 23.48 10.53
CA GLN A 336 -4.46 24.30 11.75
C GLN A 336 -5.06 25.69 11.50
N GLN A 337 -4.75 26.30 10.36
CA GLN A 337 -5.35 27.57 9.96
C GLN A 337 -6.86 27.42 9.74
N SER A 338 -7.28 26.34 9.07
CA SER A 338 -8.70 26.05 8.82
C SER A 338 -9.49 25.85 10.09
N GLU A 339 -8.93 25.13 11.07
CA GLU A 339 -9.55 24.92 12.39
C GLU A 339 -9.81 26.25 13.11
N ASN A 340 -9.00 27.28 12.89
CA ASN A 340 -9.22 28.61 13.47
C ASN A 340 -10.28 29.44 12.74
N GLU A 341 -10.59 29.11 11.48
CA GLU A 341 -11.60 29.82 10.68
C GLU A 341 -13.01 29.27 10.91
N ILE A 342 -13.14 28.02 11.34
CA ILE A 342 -14.44 27.32 11.46
C ILE A 342 -15.07 27.59 12.82
N SER A 343 -16.30 28.14 12.82
CA SER A 343 -17.08 28.31 14.05
C SER A 343 -17.84 27.04 14.42
N ASP A 344 -17.91 26.74 15.72
CA ASP A 344 -18.74 25.64 16.23
C ASP A 344 -20.22 25.84 15.89
N GLU A 345 -20.72 27.07 15.90
CA GLU A 345 -22.10 27.42 15.53
C GLU A 345 -22.45 26.97 14.09
N PHE A 346 -21.53 27.14 13.14
CA PHE A 346 -21.74 26.69 11.76
C PHE A 346 -21.86 25.16 11.67
N ILE A 347 -21.02 24.45 12.42
CA ILE A 347 -21.05 22.98 12.48
C ILE A 347 -22.36 22.49 13.10
N GLU A 348 -22.76 23.07 14.23
CA GLU A 348 -23.99 22.72 14.93
C GLU A 348 -25.23 22.97 14.06
N PHE A 349 -25.27 24.08 13.33
CA PHE A 349 -26.34 24.35 12.37
C PHE A 349 -26.41 23.27 11.28
N CYS A 350 -25.27 22.91 10.69
CA CYS A 350 -25.22 21.89 9.64
C CYS A 350 -25.68 20.52 10.17
N LEU A 351 -25.24 20.12 11.37
CA LEU A 351 -25.66 18.86 12.01
C LEU A 351 -27.18 18.80 12.20
N GLN A 352 -27.76 19.87 12.76
CA GLN A 352 -29.20 19.96 12.96
C GLN A 352 -29.95 19.82 11.63
N LYS A 353 -29.53 20.55 10.59
CA LYS A 353 -30.20 20.51 9.28
C LYS A 353 -30.02 19.19 8.54
N ILE A 354 -28.87 18.52 8.66
CA ILE A 354 -28.68 17.19 8.11
C ILE A 354 -29.63 16.20 8.79
N TYR A 355 -29.75 16.24 10.12
CA TYR A 355 -30.67 15.38 10.85
C TYR A 355 -32.13 15.63 10.45
N GLU A 356 -32.60 16.88 10.47
CA GLU A 356 -33.96 17.26 10.06
C GLU A 356 -34.29 16.77 8.63
N LYS A 357 -33.40 16.98 7.67
CA LYS A 357 -33.58 16.55 6.27
C LYS A 357 -33.43 15.05 6.06
N SER A 358 -32.82 14.32 6.99
CA SER A 358 -32.69 12.86 6.92
C SER A 358 -33.93 12.13 7.44
N MET A 359 -34.71 12.82 8.28
CA MET A 359 -35.95 12.33 8.87
C MET A 359 -37.21 12.73 8.09
N ALA A 360 -37.09 13.73 7.21
CA ALA A 360 -38.10 14.09 6.22
C ALA A 360 -38.00 13.18 4.99
#